data_AF-A0A1H2CXX6-F1
#
_entry.id   AF-A0A1H2CXX6-F1
#
_cell.length_a   1.000
_cell.length_b   1.000
_cell.length_c   1.000
_cell.angle_alpha   90.00
_cell.angle_beta   90.00
_cell.angle_gamma   90.00
#
_symmetry.space_group_name_H-M   'P 1'
#
loop_
_entity.id
_entity.type
_entity.pdbx_description
1 polymer ?
#
loop_
_entity_poly.entity_id
_entity_poly.type
_entity_poly.pdbx_seq_one_letter_code
_entity_poly.pdbx_strand_id
1 'polypeptide(L)'
;MRPTSRAVRSGLILLTGVLGAGVITAPAQAAATGVVSAPNGIGTLRFTAAAKTKNKLVVTRSGSTVTFDDRVRLKAGKGCKAVKGDSTKVRCSHVDLNSMVEVYLYDGNDSFTNRTALRTRVYGGSGNDAIAGGSSTDELWGGSGNDRIWGNGGNDSLIGDSGNDVLSGGTGVDNLYGGATGRDVLYGGSGNDTLNGGSAADRLYGNGGDDWMDGGTGSDLIDGGSGTRDTVVYWERRKPIVADLDGKADDGEKGERDTITTTVEGLHGGLGDDILTGDGRANFLTGDSGADHLFGGGGDDELRGHGGTDLLDGGSGDDLLNPDIGESESGDDGPTVIDPIAADVVRGGPGVDTVVYTNRVRTPVTVDLDGEVGDDGRAGEGDTVGADVENIVGTIQADRLTGNDSVNQIWGGAGDDVIAGLGGADLLYGEDGDDDLSGQDTAGDQSDLLDGGSQYTATGDVCRVFPLDLAVNCER
;
A
#
# COMPACT_ATOMS: atom_id res chain seq x y z
N MET A 1 19.12 33.91 19.21
CA MET A 1 20.51 33.44 19.35
C MET A 1 20.49 31.92 19.40
N ARG A 2 21.49 31.26 18.80
CA ARG A 2 21.52 29.85 18.37
C ARG A 2 21.02 28.79 19.38
N PRO A 3 20.45 27.66 18.87
CA PRO A 3 20.12 26.47 19.64
C PRO A 3 21.32 25.50 19.75
N THR A 4 21.32 24.65 20.76
CA THR A 4 22.24 23.51 20.89
C THR A 4 21.45 22.21 20.84
N SER A 5 21.62 21.47 19.75
CA SER A 5 21.05 20.15 19.49
C SER A 5 21.85 19.06 20.20
N ARG A 6 21.15 18.07 20.76
CA ARG A 6 21.70 16.75 21.05
C ARG A 6 20.68 15.71 20.65
N ALA A 7 20.81 15.22 19.42
CA ALA A 7 20.00 14.16 18.85
C ALA A 7 20.50 12.79 19.33
N VAL A 8 19.58 11.95 19.79
CA VAL A 8 19.77 10.51 19.87
C VAL A 8 18.93 9.91 18.75
N ARG A 9 19.60 9.29 17.79
CA ARG A 9 19.07 8.77 16.51
C ARG A 9 18.66 7.30 16.68
N SER A 10 17.44 6.98 16.24
CA SER A 10 17.06 5.65 15.79
C SER A 10 16.23 5.84 14.51
N GLY A 11 16.91 5.76 13.36
CA GLY A 11 16.30 5.98 12.06
C GLY A 11 16.07 4.66 11.35
N LEU A 12 14.86 4.49 10.82
CA LEU A 12 14.64 3.71 9.60
C LEU A 12 15.43 4.41 8.50
N ILE A 13 16.36 3.68 7.90
CA ILE A 13 17.22 4.21 6.86
C ILE A 13 16.40 4.20 5.57
N LEU A 14 15.63 5.27 5.33
CA LEU A 14 15.47 5.75 3.97
C LEU A 14 16.86 6.24 3.58
N LEU A 15 17.52 5.51 2.68
CA LEU A 15 18.80 5.92 2.14
C LEU A 15 18.55 7.06 1.13
N THR A 16 18.06 8.22 1.57
CA THR A 16 18.34 9.50 0.90
C THR A 16 19.80 9.88 1.19
N GLY A 17 20.71 8.95 0.93
CA GLY A 17 22.03 9.32 0.54
C GLY A 17 21.88 9.91 -0.85
N VAL A 18 22.44 11.09 -1.05
CA VAL A 18 23.18 11.30 -2.30
C VAL A 18 23.92 9.99 -2.53
N LEU A 19 23.48 9.19 -3.51
CA LEU A 19 24.30 8.14 -4.10
C LEU A 19 25.46 8.93 -4.73
N GLY A 20 26.41 9.32 -3.89
CA GLY A 20 27.70 9.76 -4.33
C GLY A 20 28.28 8.53 -4.95
N ALA A 21 28.06 8.38 -6.27
CA ALA A 21 28.52 7.33 -7.16
C ALA A 21 29.45 6.38 -6.42
N GLY A 22 28.82 5.47 -5.66
CA GLY A 22 29.53 4.52 -4.84
C GLY A 22 30.02 3.52 -5.85
N VAL A 23 31.17 3.81 -6.46
CA VAL A 23 31.87 2.89 -7.33
C VAL A 23 32.03 1.64 -6.49
N ILE A 24 31.18 0.64 -6.72
CA ILE A 24 31.46 -0.74 -6.36
C ILE A 24 32.74 -1.00 -7.14
N THR A 25 33.88 -0.84 -6.47
CA THR A 25 35.16 -1.16 -7.09
C THR A 25 35.16 -2.66 -7.28
N ALA A 26 34.72 -3.09 -8.46
CA ALA A 26 34.71 -4.46 -8.87
C ALA A 26 36.13 -5.05 -8.67
N PRO A 27 36.26 -6.29 -8.19
CA PRO A 27 37.55 -6.97 -8.25
C PRO A 27 38.04 -6.97 -9.71
N ALA A 28 39.33 -6.66 -9.90
CA ALA A 28 39.93 -6.44 -11.21
C ALA A 28 39.61 -7.57 -12.21
N GLN A 29 38.90 -7.24 -13.30
CA GLN A 29 38.51 -8.15 -14.37
C GLN A 29 39.61 -8.33 -15.41
N ALA A 30 40.10 -9.57 -15.55
CA ALA A 30 40.97 -10.00 -16.65
C ALA A 30 40.82 -11.49 -16.99
N ALA A 31 39.73 -12.16 -16.56
CA ALA A 31 39.58 -13.60 -16.75
C ALA A 31 38.89 -13.93 -18.08
N ALA A 32 39.55 -14.73 -18.93
CA ALA A 32 38.97 -15.29 -20.16
C ALA A 32 37.96 -16.44 -19.91
N THR A 33 37.60 -16.68 -18.65
CA THR A 33 36.74 -17.78 -18.20
C THR A 33 35.95 -17.34 -16.98
N GLY A 34 34.65 -17.66 -16.93
CA GLY A 34 33.83 -17.41 -15.74
C GLY A 34 34.31 -18.25 -14.55
N VAL A 35 34.07 -17.79 -13.33
CA VAL A 35 34.52 -18.45 -12.09
C VAL A 35 33.31 -18.80 -11.23
N VAL A 36 33.26 -20.06 -10.76
CA VAL A 36 32.21 -20.55 -9.84
C VAL A 36 32.83 -20.99 -8.53
N SER A 37 32.35 -20.47 -7.40
CA SER A 37 32.90 -20.80 -6.08
C SER A 37 31.84 -20.87 -4.97
N ALA A 38 32.18 -21.53 -3.87
CA ALA A 38 31.42 -21.60 -2.62
C ALA A 38 32.34 -21.20 -1.44
N PRO A 39 32.73 -19.90 -1.33
CA PRO A 39 33.84 -19.47 -0.48
C PRO A 39 33.59 -19.65 1.03
N ASN A 40 32.32 -19.54 1.47
CA ASN A 40 31.89 -19.58 2.87
C ASN A 40 31.50 -20.97 3.38
N GLY A 41 31.85 -22.04 2.67
CA GLY A 41 31.54 -23.40 3.14
C GLY A 41 30.02 -23.65 3.16
N ILE A 42 29.40 -23.48 1.99
CA ILE A 42 27.98 -23.75 1.69
C ILE A 42 27.03 -22.81 2.43
N GLY A 43 26.17 -22.13 1.65
CA GLY A 43 25.39 -20.97 2.07
C GLY A 43 25.30 -19.94 0.95
N THR A 44 26.39 -19.71 0.20
CA THR A 44 26.40 -18.86 -1.02
C THR A 44 27.25 -19.50 -2.10
N LEU A 45 26.65 -19.73 -3.27
CA LEU A 45 27.31 -20.16 -4.50
C LEU A 45 27.47 -18.95 -5.40
N ARG A 46 28.71 -18.52 -5.66
CA ARG A 46 29.00 -17.33 -6.45
C ARG A 46 29.46 -17.68 -7.85
N PHE A 47 28.82 -17.08 -8.86
CA PHE A 47 29.29 -17.00 -10.23
C PHE A 47 29.79 -15.59 -10.55
N THR A 48 30.91 -15.52 -11.26
CA THR A 48 31.48 -14.29 -11.80
C THR A 48 31.72 -14.53 -13.28
N ALA A 49 31.06 -13.76 -14.14
CA ALA A 49 31.16 -13.86 -15.59
C ALA A 49 32.58 -13.62 -16.12
N ALA A 50 32.85 -14.14 -17.31
CA ALA A 50 34.01 -13.71 -18.10
C ALA A 50 33.70 -12.35 -18.74
N ALA A 51 34.66 -11.44 -18.69
CA ALA A 51 34.50 -10.10 -19.26
C ALA A 51 34.50 -10.15 -20.79
N LYS A 52 33.72 -9.26 -21.42
CA LYS A 52 33.60 -9.07 -22.87
C LYS A 52 33.16 -10.32 -23.62
N THR A 53 32.45 -11.22 -22.94
CA THR A 53 31.89 -12.43 -23.53
C THR A 53 30.42 -12.48 -23.22
N LYS A 54 29.60 -12.92 -24.19
CA LYS A 54 28.20 -13.21 -23.93
C LYS A 54 28.08 -14.49 -23.09
N ASN A 55 27.73 -14.34 -21.82
CA ASN A 55 27.49 -15.40 -20.87
C ASN A 55 26.04 -15.92 -21.02
N LYS A 56 25.84 -17.23 -20.86
CA LYS A 56 24.52 -17.86 -20.92
C LYS A 56 24.43 -18.90 -19.80
N LEU A 57 24.33 -18.40 -18.58
CA LEU A 57 24.36 -19.18 -17.37
C LEU A 57 23.02 -19.83 -17.07
N VAL A 58 23.02 -21.15 -16.97
CA VAL A 58 21.91 -21.95 -16.47
C VAL A 58 22.34 -22.67 -15.21
N VAL A 59 21.55 -22.51 -14.14
CA VAL A 59 21.77 -23.19 -12.87
C VAL A 59 20.74 -24.30 -12.71
N THR A 60 21.21 -25.51 -12.41
CA THR A 60 20.35 -26.69 -12.20
C THR A 60 20.76 -27.42 -10.93
N ARG A 61 19.82 -28.14 -10.31
CA ARG A 61 20.05 -28.88 -9.07
C ARG A 61 19.57 -30.32 -9.20
N SER A 62 20.36 -31.25 -8.69
CA SER A 62 20.00 -32.66 -8.56
C SER A 62 20.49 -33.17 -7.20
N GLY A 63 19.55 -33.50 -6.32
CA GLY A 63 19.86 -33.76 -4.91
C GLY A 63 20.55 -32.54 -4.26
N SER A 64 21.67 -32.78 -3.58
CA SER A 64 22.51 -31.73 -2.98
C SER A 64 23.61 -31.19 -3.92
N THR A 65 23.53 -31.45 -5.22
CA THR A 65 24.50 -30.97 -6.20
C THR A 65 23.87 -29.91 -7.09
N VAL A 66 24.50 -28.74 -7.14
CA VAL A 66 24.17 -27.65 -8.07
C VAL A 66 25.18 -27.66 -9.21
N THR A 67 24.70 -27.50 -10.44
CA THR A 67 25.52 -27.39 -11.65
C THR A 67 25.28 -26.03 -12.30
N PHE A 68 26.36 -25.30 -12.54
CA PHE A 68 26.41 -24.08 -13.35
C PHE A 68 26.86 -24.46 -14.77
N ASP A 69 26.14 -24.03 -15.79
CA ASP A 69 26.46 -24.22 -17.21
C ASP A 69 26.33 -22.90 -17.96
N ASP A 70 27.45 -22.35 -18.41
CA ASP A 70 27.49 -21.00 -19.01
C ASP A 70 27.63 -21.03 -20.54
N ARG A 71 27.80 -22.21 -21.13
CA ARG A 71 28.19 -22.42 -22.55
C ARG A 71 29.51 -21.76 -22.98
N VAL A 72 30.08 -20.88 -22.17
CA VAL A 72 31.44 -20.38 -22.22
C VAL A 72 32.30 -21.15 -21.21
N ARG A 73 33.62 -21.09 -21.37
CA ARG A 73 34.55 -21.84 -20.54
C ARG A 73 34.50 -21.34 -19.08
N LEU A 74 34.33 -22.27 -18.15
CA LEU A 74 34.30 -22.01 -16.71
C LEU A 74 35.54 -22.55 -15.99
N LYS A 75 35.86 -21.90 -14.88
CA LYS A 75 36.86 -22.32 -13.91
C LYS A 75 36.20 -22.57 -12.56
N ALA A 76 36.47 -23.73 -11.97
CA ALA A 76 36.07 -24.02 -10.61
C ALA A 76 36.97 -23.31 -9.60
N GLY A 77 36.36 -22.53 -8.71
CA GLY A 77 36.95 -21.95 -7.52
C GLY A 77 36.77 -22.85 -6.28
N LYS A 78 37.05 -22.29 -5.10
CA LYS A 78 36.97 -23.00 -3.82
C LYS A 78 35.58 -23.63 -3.63
N GLY A 79 35.53 -24.89 -3.22
CA GLY A 79 34.28 -25.61 -2.91
C GLY A 79 33.54 -26.22 -4.10
N CYS A 80 33.98 -25.99 -5.33
CA CYS A 80 33.36 -26.53 -6.54
C CYS A 80 34.39 -27.28 -7.41
N LYS A 81 33.91 -28.10 -8.35
CA LYS A 81 34.73 -28.92 -9.25
C LYS A 81 34.26 -28.79 -10.69
N ALA A 82 35.18 -28.64 -11.63
CA ALA A 82 34.86 -28.64 -13.06
C ALA A 82 34.34 -30.02 -13.50
N VAL A 83 33.42 -30.05 -14.46
CA VAL A 83 32.90 -31.31 -15.01
C VAL A 83 33.92 -31.89 -15.99
N LYS A 84 34.28 -33.17 -15.80
CA LYS A 84 35.24 -33.85 -16.66
C LYS A 84 34.67 -33.98 -18.08
N GLY A 85 35.41 -33.48 -19.06
CA GLY A 85 35.02 -33.54 -20.48
C GLY A 85 34.06 -32.44 -20.93
N ASP A 86 33.66 -31.53 -20.03
CA ASP A 86 32.80 -30.41 -20.35
C ASP A 86 33.29 -29.14 -19.64
N SER A 87 34.02 -28.31 -20.37
CA SER A 87 34.64 -27.11 -19.81
C SER A 87 33.67 -25.96 -19.57
N THR A 88 32.40 -26.08 -19.97
CA THR A 88 31.39 -25.05 -19.73
C THR A 88 30.62 -25.27 -18.44
N LYS A 89 30.93 -26.35 -17.70
CA LYS A 89 30.19 -26.75 -16.50
C LYS A 89 31.05 -26.85 -15.25
N VAL A 90 30.51 -26.34 -14.15
CA VAL A 90 31.07 -26.48 -12.80
C VAL A 90 29.99 -27.02 -11.85
N ARG A 91 30.37 -27.96 -10.99
CA ARG A 91 29.51 -28.57 -9.97
C ARG A 91 29.95 -28.20 -8.57
N CYS A 92 28.98 -27.84 -7.73
CA CYS A 92 29.15 -27.63 -6.30
C CYS A 92 28.26 -28.64 -5.57
N SER A 93 28.83 -29.42 -4.64
CA SER A 93 28.12 -30.50 -3.93
C SER A 93 27.88 -30.14 -2.47
N HIS A 94 26.96 -30.85 -1.82
CA HIS A 94 26.51 -30.65 -0.43
C HIS A 94 25.75 -29.35 -0.22
N VAL A 95 25.17 -28.78 -1.28
CA VAL A 95 24.39 -27.55 -1.21
C VAL A 95 23.05 -27.85 -0.57
N ASP A 96 22.69 -27.18 0.52
CA ASP A 96 21.35 -27.24 1.11
C ASP A 96 20.35 -26.35 0.34
N LEU A 97 19.08 -26.33 0.76
CA LEU A 97 18.05 -25.48 0.14
C LEU A 97 18.00 -24.06 0.70
N ASN A 98 18.68 -23.80 1.82
CA ASN A 98 18.82 -22.45 2.40
C ASN A 98 19.99 -21.67 1.80
N SER A 99 20.78 -22.32 0.95
CA SER A 99 21.88 -21.72 0.21
C SER A 99 21.36 -20.78 -0.87
N MET A 100 22.06 -19.68 -1.09
CA MET A 100 21.76 -18.74 -2.17
C MET A 100 22.70 -18.92 -3.36
N VAL A 101 22.22 -18.55 -4.55
CA VAL A 101 23.02 -18.37 -5.76
C VAL A 101 23.26 -16.87 -5.95
N GLU A 102 24.50 -16.44 -6.10
CA GLU A 102 24.86 -15.04 -6.34
C GLU A 102 25.63 -14.94 -7.67
N VAL A 103 25.19 -14.05 -8.57
CA VAL A 103 25.67 -13.98 -9.96
C VAL A 103 26.04 -12.54 -10.31
N TYR A 104 27.21 -12.37 -10.91
CA TYR A 104 27.66 -11.10 -11.48
C TYR A 104 27.96 -11.32 -12.97
N LEU A 105 27.12 -10.74 -13.85
CA LEU A 105 27.24 -10.85 -15.32
C LEU A 105 28.13 -9.72 -15.90
N TYR A 106 28.07 -8.53 -15.30
CA TYR A 106 28.90 -7.35 -15.57
C TYR A 106 28.75 -6.67 -16.93
N ASP A 107 29.03 -7.36 -18.03
CA ASP A 107 29.11 -6.73 -19.36
C ASP A 107 28.60 -7.61 -20.50
N GLY A 108 28.11 -6.95 -21.55
CA GLY A 108 27.55 -7.61 -22.71
C GLY A 108 26.10 -8.03 -22.50
N ASN A 109 25.50 -8.59 -23.56
CA ASN A 109 24.10 -8.99 -23.51
C ASN A 109 24.02 -10.44 -23.03
N ASP A 110 23.92 -10.64 -21.73
CA ASP A 110 24.02 -11.92 -21.07
C ASP A 110 22.66 -12.57 -20.82
N SER A 111 22.68 -13.81 -20.34
CA SER A 111 21.47 -14.50 -19.93
C SER A 111 21.72 -15.37 -18.71
N PHE A 112 20.81 -15.29 -17.76
CA PHE A 112 20.77 -16.11 -16.56
C PHE A 112 19.44 -16.85 -16.46
N THR A 113 19.46 -18.10 -16.00
CA THR A 113 18.25 -18.87 -15.68
C THR A 113 18.50 -19.77 -14.48
N ASN A 114 17.78 -19.56 -13.38
CA ASN A 114 17.79 -20.48 -12.25
C ASN A 114 16.67 -21.53 -12.37
N ARG A 115 17.04 -22.80 -12.59
CA ARG A 115 16.09 -23.93 -12.61
C ARG A 115 16.06 -24.68 -11.29
N THR A 116 16.24 -23.96 -10.19
CA THR A 116 16.29 -24.50 -8.84
C THR A 116 15.34 -23.73 -7.94
N ALA A 117 15.09 -24.25 -6.74
CA ALA A 117 14.33 -23.56 -5.69
C ALA A 117 15.27 -22.87 -4.67
N LEU A 118 16.46 -22.46 -5.12
CA LEU A 118 17.40 -21.71 -4.30
C LEU A 118 17.17 -20.22 -4.53
N ARG A 119 17.21 -19.45 -3.44
CA ARG A 119 17.18 -17.98 -3.51
C ARG A 119 18.34 -17.46 -4.33
N THR A 120 18.09 -16.41 -5.09
CA THR A 120 18.99 -15.94 -6.12
C THR A 120 19.23 -14.45 -6.00
N ARG A 121 20.48 -14.05 -6.22
CA ARG A 121 20.88 -12.66 -6.34
C ARG A 121 21.63 -12.49 -7.65
N VAL A 122 21.15 -11.66 -8.56
CA VAL A 122 21.79 -11.46 -9.88
C VAL A 122 22.02 -9.99 -10.14
N TYR A 123 23.24 -9.66 -10.56
CA TYR A 123 23.60 -8.35 -11.11
C TYR A 123 23.93 -8.50 -12.59
N GLY A 124 23.05 -7.99 -13.47
CA GLY A 124 23.22 -8.00 -14.93
C GLY A 124 24.40 -7.14 -15.38
N GLY A 125 24.41 -5.89 -14.96
CA GLY A 125 25.54 -5.00 -15.20
C GLY A 125 25.29 -4.14 -16.44
N SER A 126 26.03 -4.36 -17.52
CA SER A 126 25.91 -3.52 -18.73
C SER A 126 25.61 -4.35 -19.96
N GLY A 127 24.69 -3.88 -20.80
CA GLY A 127 24.19 -4.62 -21.96
C GLY A 127 22.74 -5.04 -21.74
N ASN A 128 22.14 -5.61 -22.78
CA ASN A 128 20.74 -6.03 -22.73
C ASN A 128 20.66 -7.49 -22.26
N ASP A 129 20.36 -7.67 -20.99
CA ASP A 129 20.38 -8.92 -20.28
C ASP A 129 19.02 -9.61 -20.26
N ALA A 130 19.04 -10.93 -20.09
CA ALA A 130 17.86 -11.76 -19.91
C ALA A 130 18.01 -12.61 -18.65
N ILE A 131 17.41 -12.17 -17.55
CA ILE A 131 17.57 -12.74 -16.21
C ILE A 131 16.27 -13.43 -15.81
N ALA A 132 16.34 -14.73 -15.56
CA ALA A 132 15.24 -15.47 -14.94
C ALA A 132 15.72 -16.03 -13.59
N GLY A 133 15.03 -15.63 -12.53
CA GLY A 133 15.12 -16.20 -11.20
C GLY A 133 14.66 -17.66 -11.18
N GLY A 134 13.94 -18.05 -10.13
CA GLY A 134 13.53 -19.42 -9.85
C GLY A 134 12.11 -19.51 -9.31
N SER A 135 11.92 -20.21 -8.20
CA SER A 135 10.61 -20.41 -7.56
C SER A 135 10.64 -20.02 -6.07
N SER A 136 11.62 -19.20 -5.72
CA SER A 136 11.84 -18.71 -4.36
C SER A 136 12.15 -17.23 -4.44
N THR A 137 12.03 -16.51 -3.33
CA THR A 137 12.46 -15.12 -3.20
C THR A 137 13.86 -14.85 -3.77
N ASP A 138 13.87 -14.07 -4.84
CA ASP A 138 15.02 -13.65 -5.61
C ASP A 138 15.18 -12.12 -5.60
N GLU A 139 16.42 -11.66 -5.79
CA GLU A 139 16.78 -10.24 -5.91
C GLU A 139 17.54 -10.05 -7.24
N LEU A 140 16.96 -9.34 -8.20
CA LEU A 140 17.42 -9.30 -9.58
C LEU A 140 17.60 -7.86 -10.05
N TRP A 141 18.82 -7.50 -10.47
CA TRP A 141 19.15 -6.20 -11.07
C TRP A 141 19.54 -6.37 -12.54
N GLY A 142 18.91 -5.60 -13.43
CA GLY A 142 19.26 -5.49 -14.85
C GLY A 142 20.55 -4.69 -15.02
N GLY A 143 20.51 -3.43 -14.62
CA GLY A 143 21.64 -2.51 -14.67
C GLY A 143 21.48 -1.52 -15.83
N SER A 144 22.47 -1.40 -16.71
CA SER A 144 22.38 -0.52 -17.87
C SER A 144 22.11 -1.31 -19.12
N GLY A 145 21.04 -0.99 -19.85
CA GLY A 145 20.64 -1.70 -21.05
C GLY A 145 19.14 -1.83 -21.12
N ASN A 146 18.65 -2.52 -22.15
CA ASN A 146 17.23 -2.87 -22.23
C ASN A 146 17.07 -4.32 -21.82
N ASP A 147 16.79 -4.53 -20.55
CA ASP A 147 16.82 -5.81 -19.88
C ASP A 147 15.45 -6.49 -19.89
N ARG A 148 15.49 -7.80 -19.68
CA ARG A 148 14.29 -8.61 -19.42
C ARG A 148 14.51 -9.41 -18.16
N ILE A 149 13.67 -9.20 -17.17
CA ILE A 149 13.80 -9.78 -15.85
C ILE A 149 12.51 -10.51 -15.50
N TRP A 150 12.63 -11.78 -15.10
CA TRP A 150 11.52 -12.63 -14.66
C TRP A 150 11.85 -13.19 -13.27
N GLY A 151 11.07 -12.85 -12.25
CA GLY A 151 11.11 -13.48 -10.92
C GLY A 151 10.61 -14.92 -10.97
N ASN A 152 9.49 -15.10 -11.67
CA ASN A 152 8.68 -16.31 -11.86
C ASN A 152 7.85 -16.70 -10.64
N GLY A 153 8.46 -17.07 -9.52
CA GLY A 153 7.67 -17.44 -8.36
C GLY A 153 8.41 -17.28 -7.05
N GLY A 154 7.66 -17.01 -5.99
CA GLY A 154 8.20 -16.50 -4.75
C GLY A 154 8.00 -14.99 -4.68
N ASN A 155 8.30 -14.40 -3.52
CA ASN A 155 8.21 -12.96 -3.33
C ASN A 155 9.55 -12.35 -3.75
N ASP A 156 9.60 -11.69 -4.88
CA ASP A 156 10.82 -11.28 -5.56
C ASP A 156 11.02 -9.75 -5.53
N SER A 157 12.26 -9.32 -5.71
CA SER A 157 12.61 -7.90 -5.90
C SER A 157 13.35 -7.74 -7.22
N LEU A 158 12.76 -6.98 -8.14
CA LEU A 158 13.25 -6.78 -9.51
C LEU A 158 13.52 -5.29 -9.74
N ILE A 159 14.72 -4.97 -10.22
CA ILE A 159 15.15 -3.60 -10.53
C ILE A 159 15.71 -3.56 -11.95
N GLY A 160 15.11 -2.75 -12.83
CA GLY A 160 15.57 -2.54 -14.22
C GLY A 160 16.84 -1.68 -14.30
N ASP A 161 16.88 -0.61 -13.48
CA ASP A 161 17.90 0.44 -13.40
C ASP A 161 17.85 1.46 -14.55
N SER A 162 18.50 1.23 -15.69
CA SER A 162 18.59 2.24 -16.76
C SER A 162 18.46 1.65 -18.14
N GLY A 163 17.53 2.20 -18.92
CA GLY A 163 17.20 1.75 -20.26
C GLY A 163 15.73 1.36 -20.32
N ASN A 164 15.29 0.73 -21.41
CA ASN A 164 13.89 0.34 -21.53
C ASN A 164 13.74 -1.13 -21.16
N ASP A 165 13.29 -1.37 -19.94
CA ASP A 165 13.28 -2.68 -19.32
C ASP A 165 11.90 -3.35 -19.37
N VAL A 166 11.90 -4.68 -19.27
CA VAL A 166 10.69 -5.47 -19.08
C VAL A 166 10.85 -6.34 -17.84
N LEU A 167 10.06 -6.06 -16.82
CA LEU A 167 10.07 -6.77 -15.54
C LEU A 167 8.78 -7.56 -15.38
N SER A 168 8.89 -8.78 -14.86
CA SER A 168 7.74 -9.63 -14.53
C SER A 168 7.99 -10.35 -13.21
N GLY A 169 7.19 -10.04 -12.19
CA GLY A 169 7.28 -10.65 -10.86
C GLY A 169 6.94 -12.14 -10.92
N GLY A 170 5.72 -12.44 -11.35
CA GLY A 170 5.25 -13.81 -11.55
C GLY A 170 4.23 -14.19 -10.51
N THR A 171 4.51 -15.18 -9.65
CA THR A 171 3.61 -15.54 -8.55
C THR A 171 4.23 -15.20 -7.21
N GLY A 172 3.56 -14.43 -6.36
CA GLY A 172 4.11 -14.04 -5.07
C GLY A 172 3.67 -12.63 -4.72
N VAL A 173 4.28 -12.06 -3.70
CA VAL A 173 4.19 -10.61 -3.43
C VAL A 173 5.52 -10.01 -3.86
N ASP A 174 5.51 -9.34 -5.00
CA ASP A 174 6.69 -8.90 -5.71
C ASP A 174 6.88 -7.37 -5.62
N ASN A 175 8.15 -6.93 -5.66
CA ASN A 175 8.51 -5.52 -5.71
C ASN A 175 9.26 -5.24 -7.01
N LEU A 176 8.68 -4.42 -7.88
CA LEU A 176 9.22 -4.09 -9.19
C LEU A 176 9.53 -2.59 -9.28
N TYR A 177 10.76 -2.25 -9.68
CA TYR A 177 11.18 -0.88 -9.95
C TYR A 177 11.79 -0.77 -11.35
N GLY A 178 11.17 0.01 -12.24
CA GLY A 178 11.62 0.24 -13.61
C GLY A 178 13.00 0.86 -13.63
N GLY A 179 13.14 2.04 -13.03
CA GLY A 179 14.44 2.65 -12.82
C GLY A 179 14.45 4.17 -12.89
N ALA A 180 15.65 4.75 -12.92
CA ALA A 180 15.81 6.20 -12.95
C ALA A 180 15.71 6.79 -14.37
N THR A 181 15.77 5.95 -15.40
CA THR A 181 15.63 6.37 -16.80
C THR A 181 15.11 5.19 -17.60
N GLY A 182 14.06 5.38 -18.39
CA GLY A 182 13.61 4.28 -19.23
C GLY A 182 12.30 4.55 -19.89
N ARG A 183 11.74 3.51 -20.46
CA ARG A 183 10.32 3.43 -20.80
C ARG A 183 9.99 1.98 -20.55
N ASP A 184 9.63 1.71 -19.33
CA ASP A 184 9.64 0.39 -18.75
C ASP A 184 8.28 -0.25 -18.86
N VAL A 185 8.27 -1.58 -18.79
CA VAL A 185 7.05 -2.37 -18.76
C VAL A 185 7.13 -3.33 -17.59
N LEU A 186 6.28 -3.10 -16.60
CA LEU A 186 6.23 -3.87 -15.36
C LEU A 186 4.95 -4.71 -15.36
N TYR A 187 5.10 -6.00 -15.06
CA TYR A 187 3.99 -6.93 -14.82
C TYR A 187 4.15 -7.49 -13.41
N GLY A 188 3.23 -7.17 -12.49
CA GLY A 188 3.23 -7.73 -11.13
C GLY A 188 3.07 -9.25 -11.20
N GLY A 189 1.89 -9.67 -11.63
CA GLY A 189 1.59 -11.07 -11.92
C GLY A 189 0.42 -11.57 -11.08
N SER A 190 0.67 -12.43 -10.12
CA SER A 190 -0.36 -12.89 -9.19
C SER A 190 0.09 -12.71 -7.75
N GLY A 191 -0.75 -12.10 -6.92
CA GLY A 191 -0.47 -11.69 -5.56
C GLY A 191 -0.44 -10.17 -5.48
N ASN A 192 -0.34 -9.64 -4.26
CA ASN A 192 -0.45 -8.20 -4.04
C ASN A 192 0.92 -7.57 -4.22
N ASP A 193 1.17 -7.00 -5.39
CA ASP A 193 2.50 -6.54 -5.81
C ASP A 193 2.67 -5.03 -5.60
N THR A 194 3.93 -4.58 -5.59
CA THR A 194 4.28 -3.16 -5.58
C THR A 194 5.08 -2.83 -6.83
N LEU A 195 4.57 -1.91 -7.64
CA LEU A 195 5.15 -1.51 -8.92
C LEU A 195 5.49 -0.02 -8.88
N ASN A 196 6.72 0.33 -9.26
CA ASN A 196 7.13 1.71 -9.45
C ASN A 196 7.82 1.86 -10.82
N GLY A 197 7.23 2.67 -11.72
CA GLY A 197 7.75 2.93 -13.07
C GLY A 197 9.05 3.73 -13.02
N GLY A 198 9.04 4.82 -12.26
CA GLY A 198 10.20 5.64 -11.98
C GLY A 198 10.22 6.89 -12.85
N SER A 199 10.93 6.87 -13.97
CA SER A 199 11.07 8.05 -14.83
C SER A 199 10.82 7.75 -16.30
N ALA A 200 10.11 8.69 -16.94
CA ALA A 200 9.59 8.66 -18.29
C ALA A 200 8.32 7.80 -18.44
N ALA A 201 7.82 7.67 -19.68
CA ALA A 201 6.50 7.11 -19.94
C ALA A 201 6.49 5.58 -19.93
N ASP A 202 6.09 5.04 -18.78
CA ASP A 202 6.10 3.63 -18.38
C ASP A 202 4.74 2.95 -18.56
N ARG A 203 4.73 1.63 -18.39
CA ARG A 203 3.50 0.82 -18.36
C ARG A 203 3.54 -0.12 -17.18
N LEU A 204 2.56 0.01 -16.30
CA LEU A 204 2.42 -0.80 -15.10
C LEU A 204 1.16 -1.65 -15.28
N TYR A 205 1.32 -2.96 -15.13
CA TYR A 205 0.23 -3.93 -15.11
C TYR A 205 0.30 -4.70 -13.80
N GLY A 206 -0.60 -4.46 -12.86
CA GLY A 206 -0.68 -5.23 -11.60
C GLY A 206 -1.00 -6.71 -11.86
N ASN A 207 -1.90 -6.93 -12.82
CA ASN A 207 -2.45 -8.20 -13.25
C ASN A 207 -3.42 -8.83 -12.26
N GLY A 208 -2.97 -9.42 -11.16
CA GLY A 208 -3.86 -10.22 -10.31
C GLY A 208 -3.50 -10.08 -8.85
N GLY A 209 -4.41 -9.63 -8.01
CA GLY A 209 -4.11 -9.29 -6.63
C GLY A 209 -4.68 -7.92 -6.32
N ASP A 210 -4.37 -7.38 -5.14
CA ASP A 210 -4.61 -5.96 -4.85
C ASP A 210 -3.24 -5.26 -4.86
N ASP A 211 -2.96 -4.52 -5.92
CA ASP A 211 -1.64 -4.00 -6.25
C ASP A 211 -1.45 -2.53 -5.86
N TRP A 212 -0.22 -2.16 -5.53
CA TRP A 212 0.19 -0.78 -5.24
C TRP A 212 1.06 -0.26 -6.38
N MET A 213 0.65 0.83 -7.05
CA MET A 213 1.27 1.28 -8.29
C MET A 213 1.64 2.77 -8.26
N ASP A 214 2.92 3.07 -8.48
CA ASP A 214 3.44 4.43 -8.65
C ASP A 214 4.01 4.58 -10.08
N GLY A 215 3.36 5.38 -10.93
CA GLY A 215 3.89 5.68 -12.27
C GLY A 215 5.26 6.38 -12.24
N GLY A 216 5.51 7.17 -11.19
CA GLY A 216 6.66 8.04 -11.09
C GLY A 216 6.46 9.34 -11.85
N THR A 217 7.49 9.78 -12.57
CA THR A 217 7.40 10.96 -13.45
C THR A 217 7.26 10.48 -14.89
N GLY A 218 6.33 11.01 -15.67
CA GLY A 218 6.09 10.40 -16.97
C GLY A 218 4.75 10.75 -17.57
N SER A 219 4.32 9.97 -18.54
CA SER A 219 2.90 9.92 -18.90
C SER A 219 2.63 8.43 -19.00
N ASP A 220 2.18 7.89 -17.89
CA ASP A 220 2.23 6.47 -17.63
C ASP A 220 0.90 5.83 -17.97
N LEU A 221 0.93 4.52 -18.23
CA LEU A 221 -0.27 3.71 -18.36
C LEU A 221 -0.30 2.78 -17.16
N ILE A 222 -1.35 2.85 -16.36
CA ILE A 222 -1.51 2.03 -15.17
C ILE A 222 -2.79 1.22 -15.29
N ASP A 223 -2.64 -0.09 -15.14
CA ASP A 223 -3.71 -1.09 -15.23
C ASP A 223 -3.58 -2.05 -14.04
N GLY A 224 -4.49 -1.95 -13.06
CA GLY A 224 -4.50 -2.82 -11.89
C GLY A 224 -4.76 -4.27 -12.28
N GLY A 225 -5.84 -4.48 -13.02
CA GLY A 225 -6.14 -5.74 -13.69
C GLY A 225 -7.30 -6.43 -13.01
N SER A 226 -7.04 -7.57 -12.36
CA SER A 226 -8.02 -8.24 -11.52
C SER A 226 -7.62 -8.08 -10.07
N GLY A 227 -8.47 -7.42 -9.31
CA GLY A 227 -8.31 -7.17 -7.90
C GLY A 227 -9.63 -6.64 -7.39
N THR A 228 -9.65 -6.25 -6.13
CA THR A 228 -10.72 -5.43 -5.60
C THR A 228 -10.20 -4.11 -5.04
N ARG A 229 -8.87 -3.93 -5.00
CA ARG A 229 -8.20 -2.83 -4.32
C ARG A 229 -6.89 -2.40 -5.00
N ASP A 230 -6.85 -2.45 -6.32
CA ASP A 230 -5.71 -1.94 -7.06
C ASP A 230 -5.62 -0.42 -6.88
N THR A 231 -4.51 0.07 -6.33
CA THR A 231 -4.36 1.44 -5.83
C THR A 231 -3.20 2.15 -6.52
N VAL A 232 -3.46 3.33 -7.08
CA VAL A 232 -2.41 4.23 -7.58
C VAL A 232 -1.99 5.19 -6.48
N VAL A 233 -0.69 5.32 -6.25
CA VAL A 233 -0.14 6.07 -5.11
C VAL A 233 0.74 7.24 -5.48
N TYR A 234 0.63 8.29 -4.66
CA TYR A 234 1.28 9.56 -4.87
C TYR A 234 2.04 10.10 -3.63
N TRP A 235 2.30 9.25 -2.62
CA TRP A 235 2.88 9.55 -1.29
C TRP A 235 4.03 10.56 -1.19
N GLU A 236 4.95 10.59 -2.16
CA GLU A 236 6.12 11.48 -2.10
C GLU A 236 5.89 12.84 -2.78
N ARG A 237 4.75 13.04 -3.46
CA ARG A 237 4.42 14.30 -4.09
C ARG A 237 4.06 15.33 -3.03
N ARG A 238 4.59 16.54 -3.21
CA ARG A 238 4.44 17.67 -2.25
C ARG A 238 3.54 18.79 -2.78
N LYS A 239 3.00 18.59 -3.97
CA LYS A 239 2.12 19.54 -4.64
C LYS A 239 0.76 18.86 -4.81
N PRO A 240 -0.31 19.67 -4.85
CA PRO A 240 -1.64 19.21 -5.23
C PRO A 240 -1.65 18.34 -6.48
N ILE A 241 -2.45 17.29 -6.44
CA ILE A 241 -2.71 16.31 -7.50
C ILE A 241 -4.19 16.33 -7.84
N VAL A 242 -4.55 16.08 -9.10
CA VAL A 242 -5.95 15.89 -9.53
C VAL A 242 -6.09 14.53 -10.20
N ALA A 243 -6.46 13.50 -9.45
CA ALA A 243 -6.56 12.13 -9.96
C ALA A 243 -8.02 11.68 -10.10
N ASP A 244 -8.33 11.01 -11.20
CA ASP A 244 -9.69 10.58 -11.59
C ASP A 244 -9.65 9.16 -12.20
N LEU A 245 -10.45 8.25 -11.65
CA LEU A 245 -10.58 6.86 -12.10
C LEU A 245 -11.44 6.70 -13.38
N ASP A 246 -12.15 7.75 -13.83
CA ASP A 246 -13.03 7.71 -15.02
C ASP A 246 -12.29 7.83 -16.38
N GLY A 247 -10.95 7.91 -16.34
CA GLY A 247 -10.09 7.62 -17.49
C GLY A 247 -8.90 8.53 -17.71
N LYS A 248 -8.65 9.54 -16.85
CA LYS A 248 -7.40 10.33 -16.84
C LYS A 248 -7.10 10.91 -15.46
N ALA A 249 -5.96 10.53 -14.87
CA ALA A 249 -5.35 11.30 -13.80
C ALA A 249 -4.48 12.44 -14.38
N ASP A 250 -4.75 13.67 -13.96
CA ASP A 250 -3.90 14.84 -14.20
C ASP A 250 -3.24 15.19 -12.86
N ASP A 251 -2.12 14.55 -12.56
CA ASP A 251 -1.39 14.61 -11.29
C ASP A 251 -0.78 16.00 -10.94
N GLY A 252 -1.27 17.08 -11.54
CA GLY A 252 -1.03 18.46 -11.11
C GLY A 252 0.33 19.05 -11.52
N GLU A 253 1.20 18.27 -12.15
CA GLU A 253 2.55 18.66 -12.52
C GLU A 253 2.76 18.83 -14.03
N LYS A 254 3.74 19.66 -14.40
CA LYS A 254 3.92 20.08 -15.80
C LYS A 254 4.53 18.94 -16.64
N GLY A 255 3.68 18.16 -17.31
CA GLY A 255 4.10 17.16 -18.29
C GLY A 255 3.50 15.79 -18.08
N GLU A 256 2.74 15.62 -17.02
CA GLU A 256 2.27 14.35 -16.50
C GLU A 256 0.76 14.22 -16.82
N ARG A 257 0.37 13.06 -17.33
CA ARG A 257 -0.97 12.75 -17.88
C ARG A 257 -1.07 11.24 -17.90
N ASP A 258 -1.20 10.69 -16.72
CA ASP A 258 -1.29 9.27 -16.54
C ASP A 258 -2.65 8.78 -17.03
N THR A 259 -2.62 7.64 -17.69
CA THR A 259 -3.81 6.92 -18.10
C THR A 259 -4.01 5.80 -17.12
N ILE A 260 -4.88 6.03 -16.14
CA ILE A 260 -5.38 5.01 -15.23
C ILE A 260 -6.54 4.31 -15.96
N THR A 261 -6.47 2.99 -16.10
CA THR A 261 -7.56 2.22 -16.71
C THR A 261 -8.66 1.94 -15.69
N THR A 262 -9.84 1.53 -16.17
CA THR A 262 -11.02 1.24 -15.34
C THR A 262 -10.92 -0.05 -14.50
N THR A 263 -9.69 -0.50 -14.24
CA THR A 263 -9.32 -1.71 -13.49
C THR A 263 -8.53 -1.33 -12.24
N VAL A 264 -8.52 -0.05 -11.90
CA VAL A 264 -7.96 0.50 -10.67
C VAL A 264 -9.16 0.96 -9.86
N GLU A 265 -9.17 0.58 -8.58
CA GLU A 265 -10.26 0.88 -7.66
C GLU A 265 -9.85 1.95 -6.62
N GLY A 266 -8.55 2.25 -6.49
CA GLY A 266 -8.06 3.15 -5.45
C GLY A 266 -7.11 4.25 -5.91
N LEU A 267 -7.17 5.35 -5.17
CA LEU A 267 -6.23 6.48 -5.27
C LEU A 267 -5.74 6.86 -3.88
N HIS A 268 -4.42 7.02 -3.74
CA HIS A 268 -3.79 7.55 -2.54
C HIS A 268 -3.02 8.82 -2.91
N GLY A 269 -3.42 9.94 -2.33
CA GLY A 269 -2.81 11.26 -2.47
C GLY A 269 -1.37 11.35 -1.94
N GLY A 270 -0.90 12.58 -1.83
CA GLY A 270 0.42 12.94 -1.33
C GLY A 270 0.34 13.95 -0.19
N LEU A 271 1.32 14.86 -0.16
CA LEU A 271 1.50 15.83 0.92
C LEU A 271 0.95 17.24 0.58
N GLY A 272 0.07 17.35 -0.40
CA GLY A 272 -0.52 18.61 -0.84
C GLY A 272 -2.04 18.50 -0.89
N ASP A 273 -2.71 19.64 -1.05
CA ASP A 273 -4.17 19.72 -1.14
C ASP A 273 -4.69 19.03 -2.42
N ASP A 274 -5.05 17.76 -2.32
CA ASP A 274 -5.33 16.88 -3.44
C ASP A 274 -6.82 16.86 -3.83
N ILE A 275 -7.10 16.52 -5.08
CA ILE A 275 -8.46 16.27 -5.58
C ILE A 275 -8.48 14.84 -6.14
N LEU A 276 -9.16 13.94 -5.45
CA LEU A 276 -9.27 12.53 -5.80
C LEU A 276 -10.72 12.22 -6.16
N THR A 277 -10.95 11.64 -7.33
CA THR A 277 -12.29 11.31 -7.83
C THR A 277 -12.35 9.83 -8.23
N GLY A 278 -13.31 9.12 -7.65
CA GLY A 278 -13.65 7.74 -8.00
C GLY A 278 -14.46 7.65 -9.30
N ASP A 279 -15.02 6.48 -9.56
CA ASP A 279 -15.85 6.19 -10.72
C ASP A 279 -17.30 5.81 -10.34
N GLY A 280 -17.83 4.71 -10.88
CA GLY A 280 -19.19 4.24 -10.62
C GLY A 280 -19.20 2.86 -9.96
N ARG A 281 -18.07 2.46 -9.37
CA ARG A 281 -17.83 1.22 -8.64
C ARG A 281 -17.39 1.59 -7.23
N ALA A 282 -17.35 0.60 -6.34
CA ALA A 282 -16.72 0.75 -5.03
C ALA A 282 -15.25 1.17 -5.18
N ASN A 283 -14.92 2.34 -4.64
CA ASN A 283 -13.60 2.96 -4.71
C ASN A 283 -12.96 3.15 -3.33
N PHE A 284 -11.64 3.28 -3.32
CA PHE A 284 -10.84 3.48 -2.10
C PHE A 284 -9.98 4.73 -2.25
N LEU A 285 -10.38 5.82 -1.60
CA LEU A 285 -9.72 7.12 -1.73
C LEU A 285 -9.05 7.50 -0.41
N THR A 286 -7.80 7.96 -0.47
CA THR A 286 -7.05 8.41 0.70
C THR A 286 -6.34 9.72 0.40
N GLY A 287 -6.63 10.79 1.15
CA GLY A 287 -6.04 12.12 0.99
C GLY A 287 -4.57 12.19 1.43
N ASP A 288 -4.26 11.58 2.58
CA ASP A 288 -2.98 11.68 3.31
C ASP A 288 -2.81 13.03 4.03
N SER A 289 -1.96 13.93 3.54
CA SER A 289 -1.71 15.20 4.23
C SER A 289 -2.03 16.36 3.31
N GLY A 290 -2.92 17.26 3.71
CA GLY A 290 -3.37 18.33 2.82
C GLY A 290 -4.79 18.73 3.19
N ALA A 291 -5.29 19.82 2.60
CA ALA A 291 -6.73 20.05 2.61
C ALA A 291 -7.33 19.38 1.37
N ASP A 292 -7.74 18.13 1.51
CA ASP A 292 -8.03 17.24 0.39
C ASP A 292 -9.52 17.22 0.04
N HIS A 293 -9.81 16.98 -1.23
CA HIS A 293 -11.16 16.80 -1.75
C HIS A 293 -11.32 15.40 -2.33
N LEU A 294 -12.09 14.56 -1.66
CA LEU A 294 -12.34 13.18 -2.01
C LEU A 294 -13.79 13.04 -2.49
N PHE A 295 -13.97 12.58 -3.73
CA PHE A 295 -15.28 12.35 -4.35
C PHE A 295 -15.40 10.87 -4.72
N GLY A 296 -16.24 10.09 -4.02
CA GLY A 296 -16.42 8.66 -4.31
C GLY A 296 -17.09 8.43 -5.66
N GLY A 297 -18.20 9.13 -5.89
CA GLY A 297 -18.91 9.11 -7.17
C GLY A 297 -20.15 8.24 -7.07
N GLY A 298 -20.06 6.98 -7.48
CA GLY A 298 -21.09 6.03 -7.09
C GLY A 298 -20.57 4.62 -6.97
N GLY A 299 -21.33 3.75 -6.32
CA GLY A 299 -20.79 2.54 -5.72
C GLY A 299 -20.67 2.74 -4.22
N ASP A 300 -20.33 1.67 -3.51
CA ASP A 300 -20.15 1.71 -2.05
C ASP A 300 -18.67 2.04 -1.78
N ASP A 301 -18.37 3.30 -1.49
CA ASP A 301 -17.01 3.84 -1.48
C ASP A 301 -16.41 3.91 -0.07
N GLU A 302 -15.08 3.88 0.03
CA GLU A 302 -14.36 4.13 1.28
C GLU A 302 -13.42 5.33 1.10
N LEU A 303 -13.73 6.43 1.80
CA LEU A 303 -12.98 7.69 1.73
C LEU A 303 -12.28 7.95 3.06
N ARG A 304 -10.99 8.28 3.00
CA ARG A 304 -10.17 8.60 4.18
C ARG A 304 -9.46 9.94 3.98
N GLY A 305 -9.84 10.97 4.74
CA GLY A 305 -9.22 12.31 4.66
C GLY A 305 -7.78 12.30 5.18
N HIS A 306 -7.60 11.79 6.40
CA HIS A 306 -6.36 11.76 7.17
C HIS A 306 -6.00 13.08 7.84
N GLY A 307 -5.07 13.86 7.30
CA GLY A 307 -4.51 15.03 7.97
C GLY A 307 -4.77 16.31 7.18
N GLY A 308 -5.39 17.29 7.81
CA GLY A 308 -5.73 18.58 7.22
C GLY A 308 -7.24 18.74 7.13
N THR A 309 -7.72 19.84 6.52
CA THR A 309 -9.17 20.13 6.47
C THR A 309 -9.75 19.58 5.17
N ASP A 310 -10.44 18.45 5.26
CA ASP A 310 -10.82 17.64 4.12
C ASP A 310 -12.31 17.83 3.77
N LEU A 311 -12.62 17.57 2.51
CA LEU A 311 -13.98 17.39 2.00
C LEU A 311 -14.12 15.95 1.54
N LEU A 312 -14.94 15.17 2.23
CA LEU A 312 -15.35 13.84 1.83
C LEU A 312 -16.78 13.90 1.30
N ASP A 313 -16.98 13.47 0.06
CA ASP A 313 -18.28 13.41 -0.61
C ASP A 313 -18.41 12.00 -1.20
N GLY A 314 -19.18 11.13 -0.53
CA GLY A 314 -19.34 9.72 -0.92
C GLY A 314 -20.00 9.59 -2.28
N GLY A 315 -21.15 10.24 -2.45
CA GLY A 315 -21.89 10.22 -3.70
C GLY A 315 -23.06 9.26 -3.62
N SER A 316 -23.20 8.33 -4.56
CA SER A 316 -24.33 7.40 -4.60
C SER A 316 -23.91 5.98 -4.23
N GLY A 317 -24.46 5.41 -3.17
CA GLY A 317 -24.14 4.07 -2.69
C GLY A 317 -24.05 4.10 -1.18
N ASP A 318 -23.71 2.97 -0.55
CA ASP A 318 -23.59 2.93 0.91
C ASP A 318 -22.12 3.19 1.29
N ASP A 319 -21.79 4.46 1.59
CA ASP A 319 -20.39 4.91 1.70
C ASP A 319 -19.84 4.87 3.14
N LEU A 320 -18.53 4.63 3.25
CA LEU A 320 -17.75 4.65 4.48
C LEU A 320 -16.81 5.86 4.49
N LEU A 321 -17.09 6.82 5.36
CA LEU A 321 -16.42 8.13 5.38
C LEU A 321 -15.62 8.27 6.68
N ASN A 322 -14.30 8.35 6.55
CA ASN A 322 -13.39 8.54 7.67
C ASN A 322 -12.62 9.86 7.50
N PRO A 323 -13.09 10.97 8.10
CA PRO A 323 -12.45 12.27 7.91
C PRO A 323 -11.00 12.29 8.43
N ASP A 324 -10.66 11.55 9.49
CA ASP A 324 -9.37 11.76 10.17
C ASP A 324 -8.44 10.55 10.25
N ILE A 325 -7.17 10.90 10.42
CA ILE A 325 -6.16 9.95 10.88
C ILE A 325 -6.41 9.63 12.35
N GLY A 326 -6.31 8.34 12.69
CA GLY A 326 -6.15 8.00 14.09
C GLY A 326 -4.92 8.65 14.68
N GLU A 327 -5.00 9.23 15.88
CA GLU A 327 -3.82 9.75 16.57
C GLU A 327 -2.81 8.60 16.80
N SER A 328 -1.91 8.41 15.82
CA SER A 328 -0.85 7.39 15.69
C SER A 328 -1.28 5.98 15.23
N GLU A 329 -1.15 5.73 13.92
CA GLU A 329 -0.68 4.44 13.40
C GLU A 329 0.73 4.63 12.84
N SER A 330 1.74 4.16 13.57
CA SER A 330 3.08 3.92 13.02
C SER A 330 3.08 2.59 12.27
N GLY A 331 2.30 2.49 11.20
CA GLY A 331 2.25 1.34 10.30
C GLY A 331 2.54 1.80 8.88
N ASP A 332 3.57 1.22 8.25
CA ASP A 332 4.10 1.28 6.86
C ASP A 332 3.78 2.41 5.84
N ASP A 333 2.89 3.37 6.09
CA ASP A 333 2.36 4.34 5.11
C ASP A 333 3.01 5.73 5.19
N GLY A 334 4.31 5.82 5.55
CA GLY A 334 5.05 7.09 5.50
C GLY A 334 5.31 7.76 6.86
N PRO A 335 5.91 8.98 6.86
CA PRO A 335 6.38 9.61 8.08
C PRO A 335 5.19 9.99 8.98
N THR A 336 5.29 9.66 10.27
CA THR A 336 4.31 10.04 11.30
C THR A 336 4.19 11.57 11.40
N VAL A 337 3.27 12.14 10.65
CA VAL A 337 2.81 13.51 10.84
C VAL A 337 1.77 13.42 11.95
N ILE A 338 2.09 13.96 13.12
CA ILE A 338 1.04 14.36 14.05
C ILE A 338 0.47 15.62 13.41
N ASP A 339 -0.44 15.45 12.44
CA ASP A 339 -1.20 16.59 11.94
C ASP A 339 -2.19 16.95 13.06
N PRO A 340 -2.25 18.22 13.51
CA PRO A 340 -3.37 18.65 14.31
C PRO A 340 -4.66 18.35 13.55
N ILE A 341 -5.39 17.36 14.07
CA ILE A 341 -6.80 17.13 13.83
C ILE A 341 -7.51 18.43 13.41
N ALA A 342 -8.07 18.44 12.21
CA ALA A 342 -8.65 19.62 11.61
C ALA A 342 -10.18 19.58 11.70
N ALA A 343 -10.86 20.36 10.86
CA ALA A 343 -12.30 20.42 10.80
C ALA A 343 -12.72 20.09 9.38
N ASP A 344 -13.33 18.92 9.22
CA ASP A 344 -13.62 18.33 7.93
C ASP A 344 -15.07 18.54 7.52
N VAL A 345 -15.37 18.31 6.25
CA VAL A 345 -16.74 18.34 5.72
C VAL A 345 -17.04 16.98 5.16
N VAL A 346 -18.04 16.30 5.72
CA VAL A 346 -18.44 14.96 5.33
C VAL A 346 -19.84 15.02 4.72
N ARG A 347 -20.02 14.42 3.55
CA ARG A 347 -21.32 14.26 2.87
C ARG A 347 -21.44 12.82 2.41
N GLY A 348 -22.53 12.16 2.80
CA GLY A 348 -22.88 10.82 2.34
C GLY A 348 -23.40 10.89 0.92
N GLY A 349 -24.63 11.41 0.79
CA GLY A 349 -25.30 11.56 -0.49
C GLY A 349 -26.46 10.59 -0.60
N PRO A 350 -26.85 10.15 -1.80
CA PRO A 350 -27.87 9.10 -1.92
C PRO A 350 -27.35 7.73 -1.49
N GLY A 351 -27.81 7.22 -0.34
CA GLY A 351 -27.36 5.93 0.14
C GLY A 351 -27.77 5.63 1.56
N VAL A 352 -27.08 4.68 2.17
CA VAL A 352 -27.00 4.53 3.63
C VAL A 352 -25.54 4.71 4.02
N ASP A 353 -25.20 5.92 4.42
CA ASP A 353 -23.81 6.34 4.60
C ASP A 353 -23.39 6.29 6.06
N THR A 354 -22.10 6.02 6.30
CA THR A 354 -21.54 5.85 7.63
C THR A 354 -20.30 6.70 7.82
N VAL A 355 -20.35 7.63 8.77
CA VAL A 355 -19.15 8.33 9.25
C VAL A 355 -18.48 7.53 10.36
N VAL A 356 -17.16 7.37 10.30
CA VAL A 356 -16.39 6.50 11.19
C VAL A 356 -15.22 7.22 11.84
N TYR A 357 -15.14 7.11 13.16
CA TYR A 357 -14.10 7.74 13.98
C TYR A 357 -13.24 6.74 14.77
N THR A 358 -13.36 5.43 14.51
CA THR A 358 -12.71 4.35 15.29
C THR A 358 -11.20 4.48 15.46
N ASN A 359 -10.53 5.21 14.56
CA ASN A 359 -9.09 5.39 14.60
C ASN A 359 -8.66 6.48 15.61
N ARG A 360 -9.57 7.38 16.03
CA ARG A 360 -9.28 8.40 17.05
C ARG A 360 -9.21 7.75 18.44
N VAL A 361 -8.01 7.61 18.99
CA VAL A 361 -7.78 6.85 20.25
C VAL A 361 -7.60 7.71 21.50
N ARG A 362 -7.63 9.04 21.39
CA ARG A 362 -7.26 9.97 22.48
C ARG A 362 -8.27 11.07 22.74
N THR A 363 -9.00 11.50 21.72
CA THR A 363 -10.00 12.56 21.78
C THR A 363 -11.39 11.94 21.61
N PRO A 364 -12.37 12.33 22.43
CA PRO A 364 -13.77 12.01 22.16
C PRO A 364 -14.29 12.88 21.01
N VAL A 365 -15.31 12.39 20.32
CA VAL A 365 -15.99 13.11 19.25
C VAL A 365 -17.35 13.64 19.70
N THR A 366 -17.77 14.75 19.09
CA THR A 366 -19.17 15.18 19.12
C THR A 366 -19.68 15.25 17.69
N VAL A 367 -20.67 14.41 17.37
CA VAL A 367 -21.22 14.27 16.02
C VAL A 367 -22.72 14.52 16.07
N ASP A 368 -23.21 15.33 15.14
CA ASP A 368 -24.63 15.67 14.98
C ASP A 368 -25.04 15.56 13.52
N LEU A 369 -26.02 14.70 13.22
CA LEU A 369 -26.55 14.49 11.87
C LEU A 369 -27.76 15.38 11.55
N ASP A 370 -28.22 16.23 12.46
CA ASP A 370 -29.41 17.06 12.27
C ASP A 370 -29.23 18.23 11.28
N GLY A 371 -28.01 18.41 10.76
CA GLY A 371 -27.66 19.40 9.76
C GLY A 371 -27.44 20.81 10.32
N GLU A 372 -27.53 21.00 11.64
CA GLU A 372 -26.92 22.13 12.30
C GLU A 372 -25.43 21.83 12.47
N VAL A 373 -24.56 22.82 12.20
CA VAL A 373 -23.12 22.65 12.44
C VAL A 373 -22.95 22.26 13.91
N GLY A 374 -22.39 21.08 14.18
CA GLY A 374 -22.07 20.61 15.52
C GLY A 374 -21.12 21.58 16.22
N ASP A 375 -21.65 22.64 16.82
CA ASP A 375 -20.90 23.60 17.64
C ASP A 375 -21.34 23.42 19.09
N ASP A 376 -20.72 22.44 19.77
CA ASP A 376 -20.93 22.22 21.21
C ASP A 376 -19.80 22.80 22.09
N GLY A 377 -18.82 23.50 21.49
CA GLY A 377 -18.06 24.53 22.17
C GLY A 377 -16.91 24.12 23.09
N ARG A 378 -16.22 22.96 22.89
CA ARG A 378 -14.80 22.77 23.29
C ARG A 378 -13.97 21.87 22.35
N ALA A 379 -12.65 21.98 22.46
CA ALA A 379 -11.65 21.79 21.39
C ALA A 379 -11.29 20.34 21.00
N GLY A 380 -11.27 20.13 19.67
CA GLY A 380 -11.00 18.91 18.90
C GLY A 380 -12.33 18.23 18.58
N GLU A 381 -13.13 18.64 17.58
CA GLU A 381 -12.91 18.43 16.13
C GLU A 381 -14.10 19.03 15.37
N GLY A 382 -13.92 20.10 14.59
CA GLY A 382 -15.02 20.92 14.06
C GLY A 382 -15.70 20.36 12.81
N ASP A 383 -15.81 19.04 12.71
CA ASP A 383 -16.32 18.36 11.52
C ASP A 383 -17.77 18.75 11.28
N THR A 384 -18.08 19.06 10.03
CA THR A 384 -19.44 19.26 9.57
C THR A 384 -19.87 18.01 8.84
N VAL A 385 -20.65 17.17 9.52
CA VAL A 385 -21.29 16.00 8.91
C VAL A 385 -22.63 16.42 8.32
N GLY A 386 -22.86 16.12 7.05
CA GLY A 386 -24.09 16.43 6.36
C GLY A 386 -25.28 15.63 6.91
N ALA A 387 -26.48 16.20 6.80
CA ALA A 387 -27.72 15.51 7.16
C ALA A 387 -28.10 14.36 6.21
N ASP A 388 -27.30 14.14 5.18
CA ASP A 388 -27.32 13.04 4.23
C ASP A 388 -26.35 11.91 4.63
N VAL A 389 -26.01 11.81 5.91
CA VAL A 389 -25.34 10.66 6.52
C VAL A 389 -26.31 10.03 7.51
N GLU A 390 -26.44 8.69 7.50
CA GLU A 390 -27.40 7.97 8.34
C GLU A 390 -26.76 7.36 9.58
N ASN A 391 -25.49 6.96 9.52
CA ASN A 391 -24.88 6.15 10.57
C ASN A 391 -23.60 6.78 11.13
N ILE A 392 -23.31 6.50 12.40
CA ILE A 392 -22.10 6.95 13.09
C ILE A 392 -21.43 5.78 13.80
N VAL A 393 -20.12 5.66 13.64
CA VAL A 393 -19.27 4.83 14.50
C VAL A 393 -18.34 5.75 15.29
N GLY A 394 -18.50 5.76 16.60
CA GLY A 394 -17.68 6.51 17.55
C GLY A 394 -16.28 5.96 17.76
N THR A 395 -15.66 6.42 18.82
CA THR A 395 -14.26 6.18 19.19
C THR A 395 -14.16 5.14 20.32
N ILE A 396 -13.02 5.15 21.02
CA ILE A 396 -12.85 4.40 22.28
C ILE A 396 -12.91 5.31 23.52
N GLN A 397 -13.37 6.55 23.33
CA GLN A 397 -13.47 7.60 24.33
C GLN A 397 -14.95 7.96 24.56
N ALA A 398 -15.24 8.71 25.63
CA ALA A 398 -16.59 9.11 25.98
C ALA A 398 -17.18 10.14 24.98
N ASP A 399 -17.98 9.68 24.05
CA ASP A 399 -18.46 10.41 22.88
C ASP A 399 -19.85 11.03 23.08
N ARG A 400 -20.20 11.97 22.18
CA ARG A 400 -21.54 12.56 22.09
C ARG A 400 -22.06 12.42 20.66
N LEU A 401 -22.96 11.47 20.43
CA LEU A 401 -23.41 11.08 19.09
C LEU A 401 -24.91 11.34 18.96
N THR A 402 -25.29 12.18 17.98
CA THR A 402 -26.70 12.54 17.73
C THR A 402 -27.06 12.21 16.29
N GLY A 403 -28.11 11.39 16.12
CA GLY A 403 -28.75 11.08 14.85
C GLY A 403 -29.61 12.24 14.33
N ASN A 404 -30.55 11.94 13.44
CA ASN A 404 -31.46 12.92 12.85
C ASN A 404 -32.89 12.38 12.83
N ASP A 405 -33.78 12.95 12.00
CA ASP A 405 -35.17 12.48 11.88
C ASP A 405 -35.31 11.23 10.96
N SER A 406 -34.19 10.66 10.49
CA SER A 406 -34.14 9.45 9.65
C SER A 406 -33.79 8.21 10.49
N VAL A 407 -33.84 7.01 9.89
CA VAL A 407 -33.39 5.80 10.58
C VAL A 407 -31.87 5.80 10.70
N ASN A 408 -31.35 5.86 11.93
CA ASN A 408 -29.92 5.87 12.19
C ASN A 408 -29.42 4.57 12.83
N GLN A 409 -28.19 4.17 12.50
CA GLN A 409 -27.43 3.18 13.27
C GLN A 409 -26.22 3.86 13.90
N ILE A 410 -26.15 3.82 15.24
CA ILE A 410 -25.10 4.51 15.99
C ILE A 410 -24.41 3.52 16.93
N TRP A 411 -23.10 3.44 16.82
CA TRP A 411 -22.23 2.68 17.71
C TRP A 411 -21.36 3.64 18.52
N GLY A 412 -21.49 3.64 19.85
CA GLY A 412 -20.69 4.45 20.76
C GLY A 412 -19.22 4.02 20.76
N GLY A 413 -18.99 2.73 21.01
CA GLY A 413 -17.66 2.12 20.94
C GLY A 413 -17.19 1.73 22.33
N ALA A 414 -16.12 2.34 22.82
CA ALA A 414 -15.77 2.20 24.23
C ALA A 414 -15.80 3.57 24.89
N GLY A 415 -16.00 3.65 26.20
CA GLY A 415 -16.14 4.92 26.89
C GLY A 415 -17.55 5.10 27.43
N ASP A 416 -17.77 6.18 28.19
CA ASP A 416 -19.10 6.47 28.74
C ASP A 416 -19.82 7.41 27.76
N ASP A 417 -20.62 6.86 26.85
CA ASP A 417 -21.13 7.58 25.69
C ASP A 417 -22.50 8.22 25.93
N VAL A 418 -22.79 9.31 25.20
CA VAL A 418 -24.13 9.89 25.11
C VAL A 418 -24.64 9.77 23.69
N ILE A 419 -25.66 8.94 23.48
CA ILE A 419 -26.21 8.64 22.16
C ILE A 419 -27.69 9.05 22.09
N ALA A 420 -28.05 9.85 21.09
CA ALA A 420 -29.42 10.26 20.82
C ALA A 420 -29.80 9.94 19.38
N GLY A 421 -30.76 9.03 19.16
CA GLY A 421 -31.28 8.71 17.83
C GLY A 421 -32.14 9.81 17.21
N LEU A 422 -32.85 10.57 18.07
CA LEU A 422 -33.92 11.50 17.66
C LEU A 422 -35.10 10.75 17.02
N GLY A 423 -35.66 11.27 15.93
CA GLY A 423 -36.86 10.68 15.30
C GLY A 423 -36.45 9.61 14.31
N GLY A 424 -37.13 8.47 14.30
CA GLY A 424 -36.67 7.38 13.45
C GLY A 424 -37.08 6.05 14.04
N ALA A 425 -36.49 4.99 13.53
CA ALA A 425 -36.57 3.66 14.13
C ALA A 425 -35.15 3.17 14.31
N ASP A 426 -34.49 3.70 15.33
CA ASP A 426 -33.04 3.73 15.38
C ASP A 426 -32.45 2.47 16.02
N LEU A 427 -31.18 2.21 15.72
CA LEU A 427 -30.38 1.15 16.31
C LEU A 427 -29.20 1.79 17.04
N LEU A 428 -29.32 1.87 18.38
CA LEU A 428 -28.34 2.55 19.22
C LEU A 428 -27.59 1.53 20.06
N TYR A 429 -26.27 1.45 19.90
CA TYR A 429 -25.39 0.54 20.61
C TYR A 429 -24.38 1.33 21.46
N GLY A 430 -24.45 1.20 22.78
CA GLY A 430 -23.48 1.79 23.72
C GLY A 430 -22.13 1.06 23.72
N GLU A 431 -22.16 -0.27 23.64
CA GLU A 431 -20.98 -1.16 23.62
C GLU A 431 -20.23 -1.24 24.98
N ASP A 432 -18.95 -0.84 25.10
CA ASP A 432 -18.17 -0.97 26.34
C ASP A 432 -18.18 0.36 27.14
N GLY A 433 -19.08 0.52 28.11
CA GLY A 433 -19.24 1.82 28.79
C GLY A 433 -20.24 1.82 29.93
N ASP A 434 -20.40 2.96 30.61
CA ASP A 434 -21.67 3.32 31.25
C ASP A 434 -22.37 4.39 30.36
N ASP A 435 -23.36 3.99 29.56
CA ASP A 435 -23.87 4.80 28.44
C ASP A 435 -25.25 5.46 28.68
N ASP A 436 -25.49 6.63 28.09
CA ASP A 436 -26.80 7.30 28.08
C ASP A 436 -27.40 7.27 26.67
N LEU A 437 -28.32 6.32 26.45
CA LEU A 437 -28.99 6.08 25.17
C LEU A 437 -30.41 6.68 25.18
N SER A 438 -30.74 7.46 24.15
CA SER A 438 -32.07 8.05 24.00
C SER A 438 -32.62 7.97 22.57
N GLY A 439 -33.88 7.58 22.44
CA GLY A 439 -34.63 7.56 21.18
C GLY A 439 -35.96 8.31 21.28
N GLN A 440 -36.56 8.67 20.14
CA GLN A 440 -37.82 9.42 20.07
C GLN A 440 -38.80 8.83 19.05
N ASP A 441 -39.54 7.80 19.46
CA ASP A 441 -40.73 7.29 18.75
C ASP A 441 -41.76 8.40 18.43
N THR A 442 -41.95 8.70 17.14
CA THR A 442 -43.09 9.50 16.68
C THR A 442 -44.24 8.60 16.21
N ALA A 443 -45.45 9.16 16.13
CA ALA A 443 -46.65 8.38 15.84
C ALA A 443 -46.65 7.82 14.40
N GLY A 444 -46.25 6.56 14.25
CA GLY A 444 -46.21 5.86 12.95
C GLY A 444 -44.90 5.11 12.70
N ASP A 445 -43.87 5.35 13.51
CA ASP A 445 -42.55 4.76 13.38
C ASP A 445 -42.48 3.38 14.04
N GLN A 446 -41.50 2.58 13.63
CA GLN A 446 -41.11 1.41 14.42
C GLN A 446 -40.32 1.90 15.64
N SER A 447 -40.43 1.22 16.77
CA SER A 447 -39.74 1.67 17.98
C SER A 447 -38.23 1.52 17.88
N ASP A 448 -37.52 2.46 18.49
CA ASP A 448 -36.07 2.43 18.63
C ASP A 448 -35.59 1.18 19.39
N LEU A 449 -34.46 0.63 18.95
CA LEU A 449 -33.74 -0.43 19.65
C LEU A 449 -32.49 0.14 20.31
N LEU A 450 -32.47 0.10 21.63
CA LEU A 450 -31.37 0.58 22.47
C LEU A 450 -30.69 -0.63 23.12
N ASP A 451 -29.41 -0.83 22.86
CA ASP A 451 -28.57 -1.87 23.44
C ASP A 451 -27.38 -1.21 24.17
N GLY A 452 -27.35 -1.29 25.49
CA GLY A 452 -26.25 -0.74 26.30
C GLY A 452 -24.95 -1.55 26.21
N GLY A 453 -24.93 -2.65 25.45
CA GLY A 453 -23.75 -3.52 25.34
C GLY A 453 -23.70 -4.63 26.39
N SER A 454 -22.63 -5.44 26.39
CA SER A 454 -22.62 -6.70 27.15
C SER A 454 -21.30 -7.12 27.78
N GLN A 455 -20.87 -6.48 28.87
CA GLN A 455 -19.90 -7.12 29.79
C GLN A 455 -20.12 -6.76 31.26
N TYR A 456 -20.83 -7.63 32.01
CA TYR A 456 -20.69 -8.01 33.43
C TYR A 456 -20.23 -7.00 34.52
N THR A 457 -20.18 -5.69 34.27
CA THR A 457 -19.80 -4.62 35.22
C THR A 457 -20.58 -3.31 35.07
N ALA A 458 -21.23 -3.02 33.94
CA ALA A 458 -22.04 -1.81 33.78
C ALA A 458 -23.43 -2.01 34.39
N THR A 459 -23.68 -1.36 35.52
CA THR A 459 -25.05 -1.15 36.04
C THR A 459 -25.50 0.30 35.78
N GLY A 460 -24.72 1.04 34.98
CA GLY A 460 -24.82 2.47 34.78
C GLY A 460 -25.62 2.91 33.56
N ASP A 461 -25.85 2.02 32.59
CA ASP A 461 -26.53 2.39 31.35
C ASP A 461 -27.94 2.92 31.58
N VAL A 462 -28.28 3.96 30.82
CA VAL A 462 -29.57 4.63 30.88
C VAL A 462 -30.19 4.65 29.49
N CYS A 463 -31.18 3.78 29.25
CA CYS A 463 -31.95 3.76 28.01
C CYS A 463 -33.30 4.46 28.16
N ARG A 464 -33.65 5.36 27.24
CA ARG A 464 -34.90 6.12 27.26
C ARG A 464 -35.52 6.22 25.86
N VAL A 465 -36.81 5.92 25.72
CA VAL A 465 -37.58 6.18 24.49
C VAL A 465 -38.73 7.14 24.80
N PHE A 466 -38.84 8.22 24.03
CA PHE A 466 -39.85 9.28 24.20
C PHE A 466 -40.91 9.24 23.08
N PRO A 467 -42.19 9.60 23.34
CA PRO A 467 -42.77 10.00 24.63
C PRO A 467 -43.31 8.80 25.44
N LEU A 468 -42.53 8.34 26.44
CA LEU A 468 -42.89 7.52 27.61
C LEU A 468 -44.12 6.60 27.45
N ASP A 469 -43.90 5.35 27.04
CA ASP A 469 -44.77 4.24 27.49
C ASP A 469 -44.13 2.84 27.55
N LEU A 470 -42.84 2.67 27.27
CA LEU A 470 -42.13 1.43 27.60
C LEU A 470 -40.79 1.74 28.28
N ALA A 471 -40.59 1.15 29.46
CA ALA A 471 -39.25 0.96 30.00
C ALA A 471 -38.54 -0.02 29.05
N VAL A 472 -37.70 0.53 28.17
CA VAL A 472 -36.84 -0.28 27.30
C VAL A 472 -35.74 -0.83 28.20
N ASN A 473 -35.66 -2.16 28.23
CA ASN A 473 -34.63 -2.85 28.99
C ASN A 473 -33.34 -2.68 28.17
N CYS A 474 -32.27 -2.11 28.73
CA CYS A 474 -30.94 -2.00 28.08
C CYS A 474 -30.28 -3.36 27.80
N GLU A 475 -30.99 -4.47 28.01
CA GLU A 475 -30.53 -5.83 27.75
C GLU A 475 -31.66 -6.56 27.01
N ARG A 476 -31.32 -7.25 25.92
CA ARG A 476 -32.19 -8.14 25.14
C ARG A 476 -33.20 -8.94 25.98
#